data_AF-A0A3M5P5B4-F1
#
_entry.id   AF-A0A3M5P5B4-F1
#
_cell.length_a   1.000
_cell.length_b   1.000
_cell.length_c   1.000
_cell.angle_alpha   90.00
_cell.angle_beta   90.00
_cell.angle_gamma   90.00
#
_symmetry.space_group_name_H-M   'P 1'
#
loop_
_entity.id
_entity.type
_entity.pdbx_description
1 polymer ?
#
loop_
_entity_poly.entity_id
_entity_poly.type
_entity_poly.pdbx_seq_one_letter_code
_entity_poly.pdbx_strand_id
1 'polypeptide(L)'
;MQPDPFQSFARLIIKQYPDTPAIHESEKYPVYLLTFGADLNVHLIGSQAGYLNLVATLPAPKAWLEPDGLRALLAENIFSLQHPLIMSGLDAASGKLVLSLRHSLAELTDESVLSLFETFVRRAIDLHSGKTLPSSANQTTPNSMELGKTRLPVRTNPSSPVKEKSRA
;
A
#
# COMPACT_ATOMS: atom_id res chain seq x y z
N MET A 1 17.44 -2.43 -27.26
CA MET A 1 16.97 -2.71 -25.88
C MET A 1 15.68 -1.93 -25.69
N GLN A 2 14.60 -2.56 -25.22
CA GLN A 2 13.41 -1.80 -24.82
C GLN A 2 13.74 -0.96 -23.58
N PRO A 3 13.21 0.27 -23.47
CA PRO A 3 13.35 1.08 -22.28
C PRO A 3 12.71 0.36 -21.09
N ASP A 4 13.36 0.42 -19.92
CA ASP A 4 12.82 -0.11 -18.66
C ASP A 4 11.63 0.76 -18.24
N PRO A 5 10.38 0.25 -18.26
CA PRO A 5 9.19 1.08 -18.04
C PRO A 5 9.19 1.76 -16.67
N PHE A 6 9.72 1.09 -15.64
CA PHE A 6 9.85 1.70 -14.31
C PHE A 6 10.77 2.91 -14.34
N GLN A 7 11.93 2.81 -14.99
CA GLN A 7 12.90 3.91 -15.06
C GLN A 7 12.32 5.10 -15.82
N SER A 8 11.57 4.84 -16.91
CA SER A 8 10.88 5.89 -17.67
C SER A 8 9.89 6.65 -16.80
N PHE A 9 8.98 5.94 -16.12
CA PHE A 9 7.97 6.57 -15.26
C PHE A 9 8.57 7.24 -14.02
N ALA A 10 9.57 6.64 -13.38
CA ALA A 10 10.24 7.24 -12.23
C ALA A 10 10.88 8.58 -12.61
N ARG A 11 11.55 8.66 -13.77
CA ARG A 11 12.10 9.93 -14.26
C ARG A 11 11.04 10.94 -14.63
N LEU A 12 9.94 10.50 -15.23
CA LEU A 12 8.82 11.37 -15.56
C LEU A 12 8.24 12.02 -14.30
N ILE A 13 8.03 11.23 -13.24
CA ILE A 13 7.59 11.73 -11.93
C ILE A 13 8.61 12.71 -11.36
N ILE A 14 9.88 12.32 -11.30
CA ILE A 14 10.92 13.09 -10.59
C ILE A 14 11.18 14.44 -11.29
N LYS A 15 11.09 14.48 -12.62
CA LYS A 15 11.17 15.73 -13.40
C LYS A 15 10.09 16.76 -13.02
N GLN A 16 8.97 16.35 -12.41
CA GLN A 16 7.94 17.29 -11.94
C GLN A 16 8.32 18.01 -10.63
N TYR A 17 9.36 17.55 -9.92
CA TYR A 17 9.73 18.07 -8.60
C TYR A 17 11.15 18.64 -8.60
N PRO A 18 11.33 19.97 -8.75
CA PRO A 18 12.63 20.59 -8.98
C PRO A 18 13.61 20.47 -7.80
N ASP A 19 13.12 20.21 -6.58
CA ASP A 19 13.95 20.07 -5.38
C ASP A 19 14.54 18.65 -5.21
N THR A 20 14.25 17.74 -6.14
CA THR A 20 14.79 16.39 -6.11
C THR A 20 16.15 16.32 -6.82
N PRO A 21 17.10 15.48 -6.34
CA PRO A 21 18.40 15.34 -7.00
C PRO A 21 18.24 14.94 -8.46
N ALA A 22 18.94 15.62 -9.36
CA ALA A 22 18.93 15.31 -10.78
C ALA A 22 19.51 13.91 -11.03
N ILE A 23 18.66 12.96 -11.40
CA ILE A 23 19.07 11.59 -11.73
C ILE A 23 19.72 11.59 -13.11
N HIS A 24 20.94 11.06 -13.21
CA HIS A 24 21.62 10.94 -14.49
C HIS A 24 20.94 9.89 -15.37
N GLU A 25 20.87 10.15 -16.69
CA GLU A 25 20.11 9.27 -17.58
C GLU A 25 20.70 7.85 -17.72
N SER A 26 21.97 7.66 -17.35
CA SER A 26 22.63 6.36 -17.32
C SER A 26 22.33 5.56 -16.05
N GLU A 27 21.90 6.20 -14.98
CA GLU A 27 21.72 5.56 -13.68
C GLU A 27 20.37 4.86 -13.58
N LYS A 28 20.40 3.62 -13.10
CA LYS A 28 19.21 2.81 -12.85
C LYS A 28 19.21 2.41 -11.39
N TYR A 29 18.33 3.02 -10.62
CA TYR A 29 18.13 2.66 -9.23
C TYR A 29 16.90 1.77 -9.08
N PRO A 30 16.93 0.78 -8.18
CA PRO A 30 15.75 -0.02 -7.84
C PRO A 30 14.75 0.77 -6.96
N VAL A 31 15.20 1.86 -6.35
CA VAL A 31 14.42 2.73 -5.46
C VAL A 31 14.82 4.19 -5.66
N TYR A 32 13.83 5.07 -5.75
CA TYR A 32 14.01 6.53 -5.68
C TYR A 32 13.28 7.09 -4.46
N LEU A 33 13.81 8.15 -3.85
CA LEU A 33 13.22 8.83 -2.70
C LEU A 33 12.95 10.30 -3.03
N LEU A 34 11.70 10.72 -2.89
CA LEU A 34 11.29 12.13 -2.91
C LEU A 34 10.91 12.54 -1.49
N THR A 35 11.46 13.66 -1.02
CA THR A 35 11.17 14.22 0.30
C THR A 35 10.33 15.48 0.12
N PHE A 36 9.21 15.55 0.83
CA PHE A 36 8.30 16.69 0.84
C PHE A 36 8.30 17.28 2.26
N GLY A 37 8.74 18.53 2.42
CA GLY A 37 8.92 19.11 3.75
C GLY A 37 9.99 18.37 4.57
N ALA A 38 9.87 18.37 5.90
CA ALA A 38 10.89 17.79 6.79
C ALA A 38 10.67 16.29 7.08
N ASP A 39 9.47 15.77 6.85
CA ASP A 39 9.02 14.53 7.48
C ASP A 39 8.08 13.66 6.63
N LEU A 40 7.77 14.06 5.39
CA LEU A 40 7.08 13.21 4.42
C LEU A 40 8.05 12.66 3.38
N ASN A 41 8.31 11.36 3.45
CA ASN A 41 9.19 10.64 2.53
C ASN A 41 8.39 9.70 1.64
N VAL A 42 8.52 9.82 0.32
CA VAL A 42 7.86 8.98 -0.68
C VAL A 42 8.90 8.20 -1.48
N HIS A 43 8.82 6.88 -1.42
CA HIS A 43 9.68 5.96 -2.14
C HIS A 43 8.96 5.46 -3.39
N LEU A 44 9.65 5.50 -4.55
CA LEU A 44 9.26 4.80 -5.77
C LEU A 44 10.14 3.56 -5.88
N ILE A 45 9.55 2.38 -5.87
CA ILE A 45 10.27 1.11 -5.79
C ILE A 45 9.93 0.25 -7.01
N GLY A 46 10.95 -0.07 -7.79
CA GLY A 46 10.89 -0.87 -9.02
C GLY A 46 11.63 -2.21 -8.94
N SER A 47 12.00 -2.65 -7.72
CA SER A 47 12.68 -3.93 -7.51
C SER A 47 11.81 -5.15 -7.86
N GLN A 48 10.48 -4.99 -7.87
CA GLN A 48 9.55 -6.01 -8.32
C GLN A 48 9.26 -5.82 -9.82
N ALA A 49 9.67 -6.79 -10.64
CA ALA A 49 9.47 -6.75 -12.09
C ALA A 49 7.98 -6.58 -12.45
N GLY A 50 7.68 -5.64 -13.35
CA GLY A 50 6.33 -5.38 -13.85
C GLY A 50 5.47 -4.47 -12.97
N TYR A 51 5.99 -3.96 -11.85
CA TYR A 51 5.22 -3.12 -10.92
C TYR A 51 5.91 -1.82 -10.57
N LEU A 52 5.10 -0.78 -10.40
CA LEU A 52 5.44 0.42 -9.64
C LEU A 52 4.90 0.23 -8.22
N ASN A 53 5.77 0.35 -7.21
CA ASN A 53 5.35 0.42 -5.82
C ASN A 53 5.65 1.82 -5.27
N LEU A 54 4.66 2.45 -4.65
CA LEU A 54 4.80 3.72 -3.94
C LEU A 54 4.66 3.46 -2.44
N VAL A 55 5.57 4.02 -1.65
CA VAL A 55 5.51 3.93 -0.19
C VAL A 55 5.79 5.30 0.42
N ALA A 56 4.80 5.88 1.10
CA ALA A 56 4.98 7.06 1.91
C ALA A 56 5.15 6.68 3.38
N THR A 57 6.07 7.35 4.06
CA THR A 57 6.24 7.26 5.51
C THR A 57 6.18 8.67 6.10
N LEU A 58 5.36 8.84 7.13
CA LEU A 58 5.10 10.13 7.75
C LEU A 58 4.84 9.97 9.27
N PRO A 59 5.13 10.98 10.10
CA PRO A 59 4.69 10.99 11.48
C PRO A 59 3.17 10.81 11.58
N ALA A 60 2.74 9.95 12.48
CA ALA A 60 1.32 9.78 12.77
C ALA A 60 0.80 10.98 13.57
N PRO A 61 -0.25 11.70 13.12
CA PRO A 61 -0.94 12.64 13.99
C PRO A 61 -1.48 11.90 15.22
N LYS A 62 -1.43 12.52 16.41
CA LYS A 62 -1.79 11.86 17.68
C LYS A 62 -3.15 11.16 17.65
N ALA A 63 -4.14 11.77 17.01
CA ALA A 63 -5.49 11.20 16.89
C ALA A 63 -5.53 9.84 16.18
N TRP A 64 -4.59 9.56 15.27
CA TRP A 64 -4.48 8.27 14.58
C TRP A 64 -3.89 7.16 15.46
N LEU A 65 -3.21 7.53 16.56
CA LEU A 65 -2.64 6.59 17.52
C LEU A 65 -3.62 6.19 18.63
N GLU A 66 -4.74 6.91 18.76
CA GLU A 66 -5.81 6.56 19.69
C GLU A 66 -6.62 5.35 19.18
N PRO A 67 -7.30 4.58 20.06
CA PRO A 67 -8.04 3.37 19.66
C PRO A 67 -9.02 3.57 18.50
N ASP A 68 -9.74 4.69 18.48
CA ASP A 68 -10.69 5.00 17.39
C ASP A 68 -9.97 5.43 16.10
N GLY A 69 -8.80 6.06 16.21
CA GLY A 69 -7.92 6.33 15.08
C GLY A 69 -7.38 5.05 14.44
N LEU A 70 -6.93 4.10 15.26
CA LEU A 70 -6.46 2.79 14.78
C LEU A 70 -7.61 2.00 14.12
N ARG A 71 -8.82 2.05 14.68
CA ARG A 71 -10.01 1.45 14.06
C ARG A 71 -10.34 2.08 12.72
N ALA A 72 -10.31 3.41 12.63
CA ALA A 72 -10.51 4.11 11.37
C ALA A 72 -9.43 3.73 10.34
N LEU A 73 -8.17 3.60 10.77
CA LEU A 73 -7.06 3.24 9.88
C LEU A 73 -7.25 1.84 9.28
N LEU A 74 -7.75 0.90 10.09
CA LEU A 74 -8.14 -0.42 9.62
C LEU A 74 -9.35 -0.35 8.67
N ALA A 75 -10.33 0.51 8.96
CA ALA A 75 -11.51 0.69 8.12
C ALA A 75 -11.19 1.27 6.74
N GLU A 76 -10.15 2.10 6.60
CA GLU A 76 -9.66 2.59 5.30
C GLU A 76 -9.23 1.47 4.34
N ASN A 77 -8.91 0.29 4.88
CA ASN A 77 -8.48 -0.88 4.12
C ASN A 77 -9.64 -1.86 3.79
N ILE A 78 -10.90 -1.46 4.05
CA ILE A 78 -12.05 -2.27 3.65
C ILE A 78 -12.04 -2.44 2.12
N PHE A 79 -12.38 -3.65 1.67
CA PHE A 79 -12.48 -3.96 0.26
C PHE A 79 -13.35 -2.94 -0.50
N SER A 80 -12.82 -2.45 -1.61
CA SER A 80 -13.55 -1.59 -2.53
C SER A 80 -13.25 -1.97 -3.97
N LEU A 81 -14.10 -1.53 -4.90
CA LEU A 81 -13.87 -1.66 -6.33
C LEU A 81 -12.98 -0.53 -6.89
N GLN A 82 -12.46 0.35 -6.02
CA GLN A 82 -11.59 1.43 -6.43
C GLN A 82 -10.19 0.90 -6.74
N HIS A 83 -9.68 1.20 -7.93
CA HIS A 83 -8.34 0.85 -8.37
C HIS A 83 -7.58 2.10 -8.85
N PRO A 84 -6.29 2.26 -8.49
CA PRO A 84 -5.54 1.42 -7.56
C PRO A 84 -5.89 1.63 -6.09
N LEU A 85 -5.79 0.56 -5.30
CA LEU A 85 -6.01 0.59 -3.87
C LEU A 85 -4.78 1.21 -3.16
N ILE A 86 -5.02 2.27 -2.39
CA ILE A 86 -4.03 2.84 -1.48
C ILE A 86 -4.29 2.26 -0.09
N MET A 87 -3.33 1.48 0.40
CA MET A 87 -3.38 0.86 1.72
C MET A 87 -2.77 1.79 2.74
N SER A 88 -3.39 1.85 3.92
CA SER A 88 -2.88 2.62 5.06
C SER A 88 -2.52 1.69 6.20
N GLY A 89 -1.40 1.96 6.88
CA GLY A 89 -0.94 1.15 7.99
C GLY A 89 -0.13 1.97 8.99
N LEU A 90 0.17 1.34 10.11
CA LEU A 90 1.07 1.87 11.13
C LEU A 90 2.27 0.92 11.22
N ASP A 91 3.47 1.45 11.05
CA ASP A 91 4.69 0.68 11.34
C ASP A 91 4.86 0.57 12.85
N ALA A 92 4.78 -0.65 13.37
CA ALA A 92 4.88 -0.92 14.80
C ALA A 92 6.24 -0.56 15.39
N ALA A 93 7.32 -0.59 14.59
CA ALA A 93 8.65 -0.29 15.07
C ALA A 93 8.87 1.23 15.24
N SER A 94 8.49 2.02 14.24
CA SER A 94 8.72 3.48 14.24
C SER A 94 7.54 4.32 14.74
N GLY A 95 6.34 3.73 14.86
CA GLY A 95 5.10 4.46 15.17
C GLY A 95 4.67 5.42 14.06
N LYS A 96 5.24 5.30 12.86
CA LYS A 96 4.91 6.14 11.71
C LYS A 96 3.73 5.57 10.93
N LEU A 97 2.93 6.45 10.36
CA LEU A 97 1.94 6.05 9.36
C LEU A 97 2.65 5.73 8.04
N VAL A 98 2.15 4.68 7.41
CA VAL A 98 2.61 4.17 6.12
C VAL A 98 1.44 4.19 5.16
N LEU A 99 1.62 4.85 4.02
CA LEU A 99 0.74 4.66 2.86
C LEU A 99 1.49 3.84 1.83
N SER A 100 0.82 2.86 1.24
CA SER A 100 1.43 2.05 0.19
C SER A 100 0.47 1.78 -0.95
N LEU A 101 1.03 1.67 -2.14
CA LEU A 101 0.32 1.36 -3.36
C LEU A 101 1.20 0.48 -4.25
N ARG A 102 0.59 -0.52 -4.87
CA ARG A 102 1.21 -1.33 -5.92
C ARG A 102 0.35 -1.24 -7.16
N HIS A 103 0.97 -1.00 -8.31
CA HIS A 103 0.26 -0.91 -9.56
C HIS A 103 1.08 -1.51 -10.71
N SER A 104 0.39 -2.13 -11.67
CA SER A 104 1.01 -2.79 -12.82
C SER A 104 1.58 -1.74 -13.77
N LEU A 105 2.83 -1.91 -14.19
CA LEU A 105 3.44 -1.03 -15.20
C LEU A 105 2.75 -1.15 -16.56
N ALA A 106 2.14 -2.30 -16.86
CA ALA A 106 1.43 -2.54 -18.11
C ALA A 106 0.10 -1.78 -18.22
N GLU A 107 -0.43 -1.28 -17.09
CA GLU A 107 -1.68 -0.51 -17.02
C GLU A 107 -1.43 1.01 -17.02
N LEU A 108 -0.16 1.44 -17.02
CA LEU A 108 0.23 2.84 -16.91
C LEU A 108 0.54 3.47 -18.26
N THR A 109 0.15 4.73 -18.37
CA THR A 109 0.60 5.68 -19.40
C THR A 109 1.35 6.82 -18.69
N ASP A 110 2.02 7.66 -19.47
CA ASP A 110 2.71 8.84 -18.96
C ASP A 110 1.76 9.77 -18.19
N GLU A 111 0.51 9.93 -18.66
CA GLU A 111 -0.50 10.76 -17.98
C GLU A 111 -1.04 10.08 -16.72
N SER A 112 -1.34 8.78 -16.78
CA SER A 112 -1.95 8.08 -15.66
C SER A 112 -0.97 7.89 -14.50
N VAL A 113 0.34 7.73 -14.78
CA VAL A 113 1.35 7.59 -13.73
C VAL A 113 1.57 8.89 -12.96
N LEU A 114 1.50 10.04 -13.63
CA LEU A 114 1.59 11.35 -12.99
C LEU A 114 0.36 11.61 -12.11
N SER A 115 -0.84 11.41 -12.65
CA SER A 115 -2.09 11.56 -11.89
C SER A 115 -2.18 10.62 -10.68
N LEU A 116 -1.70 9.38 -10.85
CA LEU A 116 -1.59 8.39 -9.78
C LEU A 116 -0.65 8.89 -8.68
N PHE A 117 0.55 9.35 -9.05
CA PHE A 117 1.54 9.84 -8.09
C PHE A 117 1.04 11.07 -7.34
N GLU A 118 0.44 12.04 -8.04
CA GLU A 118 -0.14 13.25 -7.44
C GLU A 118 -1.26 12.90 -6.45
N THR A 119 -2.15 11.97 -6.81
CA THR A 119 -3.23 11.52 -5.93
C THR A 119 -2.67 10.85 -4.67
N PHE A 120 -1.63 10.03 -4.83
CA PHE A 120 -0.94 9.38 -3.72
C PHE A 120 -0.27 10.40 -2.78
N VAL A 121 0.50 11.34 -3.34
CA VAL A 121 1.19 12.39 -2.56
C VAL A 121 0.17 13.29 -1.85
N ARG A 122 -0.90 13.70 -2.53
CA ARG A 122 -1.95 14.52 -1.92
C ARG A 122 -2.57 13.81 -0.71
N ARG A 123 -2.89 12.51 -0.83
CA ARG A 123 -3.42 11.74 0.30
C ARG A 123 -2.42 11.65 1.46
N ALA A 124 -1.13 11.51 1.16
CA ALA A 124 -0.09 11.53 2.17
C ALA A 124 0.04 12.88 2.88
N ILE A 125 -0.04 13.99 2.14
CA ILE A 125 -0.02 15.35 2.69
C ILE A 125 -1.27 15.63 3.54
N ASP A 126 -2.46 15.23 3.08
CA ASP A 126 -3.70 15.43 3.83
C ASP A 126 -3.69 14.66 5.16
N LEU A 127 -3.14 13.44 5.15
CA LEU A 127 -2.97 12.62 6.34
C LEU A 127 -1.91 13.22 7.28
N HIS A 128 -0.77 13.64 6.73
CA HIS A 128 0.31 14.28 7.48
C HIS A 128 -0.14 15.57 8.16
N SER A 129 -0.87 16.41 7.44
CA SER A 129 -1.37 17.70 7.95
C SER A 129 -2.57 17.57 8.89
N GLY A 130 -3.10 16.37 9.08
CA GLY A 130 -4.30 16.14 9.90
C GLY A 130 -5.56 16.78 9.32
N LYS A 131 -5.63 17.00 7.99
CA LYS A 131 -6.88 17.38 7.32
C LYS A 131 -7.83 16.18 7.24
N THR A 132 -7.27 14.98 7.14
CA THR A 132 -7.99 13.72 7.27
C THR A 132 -7.73 13.15 8.66
N LEU A 133 -8.67 13.44 9.57
CA LEU A 133 -8.71 12.82 10.90
C LEU A 133 -9.79 11.74 10.92
N PRO A 134 -9.64 10.72 11.78
CA PRO A 134 -10.69 9.73 11.98
C PRO A 134 -11.97 10.44 12.41
N SER A 135 -13.03 10.35 11.60
CA SER A 135 -14.35 10.83 11.99
C SER A 135 -14.99 9.82 12.93
N SER A 136 -15.46 10.25 14.10
CA SER A 136 -16.08 9.38 15.11
C SER A 136 -17.49 8.88 14.71
N ALA A 137 -17.88 8.96 13.44
CA ALA A 137 -19.26 8.74 12.98
C ALA A 137 -19.38 7.55 12.01
N ASN A 138 -19.73 6.39 12.56
CA ASN A 138 -20.98 5.67 12.27
C ASN A 138 -20.88 4.21 12.74
N GLN A 139 -21.33 4.00 13.98
CA GLN A 139 -21.84 2.70 14.42
C GLN A 139 -23.17 2.45 13.70
N THR A 140 -23.13 2.09 12.42
CA THR A 140 -24.29 1.44 11.80
C THR A 140 -24.16 -0.04 12.14
N THR A 141 -24.82 -0.48 13.22
CA THR A 141 -25.04 -1.90 13.48
C THR A 141 -25.69 -2.52 12.25
N PRO A 142 -25.05 -3.46 11.53
CA PRO A 142 -25.77 -4.24 10.54
C PRO A 142 -26.68 -5.19 11.32
N ASN A 143 -27.99 -5.09 11.08
CA ASN A 143 -28.93 -6.12 11.47
C ASN A 143 -28.39 -7.49 11.03
N SER A 144 -28.32 -8.42 11.98
CA SER A 144 -27.89 -9.80 11.77
C SER A 144 -28.74 -10.47 10.69
N MET A 145 -28.25 -10.49 9.46
CA MET A 145 -28.67 -11.48 8.47
C MET A 145 -27.74 -12.68 8.57
N GLU A 146 -28.31 -13.85 8.87
CA GLU A 146 -27.62 -15.12 8.93
C GLU A 146 -26.81 -15.36 7.65
N LEU A 147 -25.47 -15.37 7.75
CA LEU A 147 -24.63 -15.94 6.72
C LEU A 147 -24.78 -17.46 6.75
N GLY A 148 -25.41 -18.01 5.71
CA GLY A 148 -25.38 -19.44 5.43
C GLY A 148 -23.95 -19.95 5.44
N LYS A 149 -23.67 -20.95 6.30
CA LYS A 149 -22.35 -21.54 6.50
C LYS A 149 -21.89 -22.25 5.22
N THR A 150 -21.15 -21.58 4.34
CA THR A 150 -20.38 -22.27 3.30
C THR A 150 -19.16 -22.92 3.97
N ARG A 151 -19.30 -24.18 4.39
CA ARG A 151 -18.14 -24.97 4.84
C ARG A 151 -17.26 -25.27 3.64
N LEU A 152 -16.02 -24.79 3.66
CA LEU A 152 -14.97 -25.26 2.77
C LEU A 152 -14.81 -26.78 2.98
N PRO A 153 -14.93 -27.63 1.93
CA PRO A 153 -14.73 -29.05 2.08
C PRO A 153 -13.25 -29.33 2.33
N VAL A 154 -12.94 -29.79 3.54
CA VAL A 154 -11.64 -30.38 3.84
C VAL A 154 -11.54 -31.67 3.04
N ARG A 155 -10.74 -31.68 1.96
CA ARG A 155 -10.31 -32.91 1.31
C ARG A 155 -9.39 -33.65 2.27
N THR A 156 -9.91 -34.63 2.99
CA THR A 156 -9.08 -35.63 3.67
C THR A 156 -8.49 -36.56 2.62
N ASN A 157 -7.18 -36.46 2.39
CA ASN A 157 -6.43 -37.46 1.64
C ASN A 157 -6.46 -38.81 2.38
N PRO A 158 -6.73 -39.94 1.71
CA PRO A 158 -6.59 -41.26 2.33
C PRO A 158 -5.13 -41.69 2.26
N SER A 159 -4.39 -41.52 3.35
CA SER A 159 -3.12 -42.23 3.55
C SER A 159 -3.42 -43.55 4.26
N SER A 160 -3.18 -44.64 3.55
CA SER A 160 -3.40 -46.04 3.92
C SER A 160 -2.90 -46.42 5.33
N PRO A 161 -3.54 -47.38 6.02
CA PRO A 161 -3.10 -47.83 7.35
C PRO A 161 -1.86 -48.72 7.24
N VAL A 162 -0.78 -48.32 7.91
CA VAL A 162 0.35 -49.21 8.21
C VAL A 162 -0.10 -50.16 9.32
N LYS A 163 -0.13 -51.47 9.01
CA LYS A 163 -0.32 -52.54 9.99
C LYS A 163 0.85 -52.60 10.95
N GLU A 164 0.65 -52.19 12.19
CA GLU A 164 1.57 -52.49 13.29
C GLU A 164 1.26 -53.90 13.81
N LYS A 165 2.16 -54.86 13.55
CA LYS A 165 2.12 -56.19 14.15
C LYS A 165 2.76 -56.09 15.54
N SER A 166 1.96 -56.23 16.59
CA SER A 166 2.43 -56.54 17.94
C SER A 166 3.22 -57.84 17.94
N ARG A 167 4.41 -57.83 18.56
CA ARG A 167 5.16 -59.02 18.93
C ARG A 167 5.43 -58.96 20.43
N ALA A 168 4.76 -59.82 21.17
CA ALA A 168 5.30 -60.45 22.37
C ALA A 168 5.99 -61.75 21.95
#